data_AF-A0A423P392-F1
#
_entry.id   AF-A0A423P392-F1
#
_cell.length_a   1.000
_cell.length_b   1.000
_cell.length_c   1.000
_cell.angle_alpha   90.00
_cell.angle_beta   90.00
_cell.angle_gamma   90.00
#
_symmetry.space_group_name_H-M   'P 1'
#
loop_
_entity.id
_entity.type
_entity.pdbx_description
1 polymer ?
#
loop_
_entity_poly.entity_id
_entity_poly.type
_entity_poly.pdbx_seq_one_letter_code
_entity_poly.pdbx_strand_id
1 'polypeptide(L)'
;MNSFRAVIYLGVLLCTGCVKTASIPPADLTLSSFELGPANLFTAHFNSTVDLQNAFNDYESSNQLSPTLICSLNRDMEFSSEHSIAVKAEGRVNASSQARPNYKFSSDLIFYYTNADGTQRDLNDYDAIKPLLASQASIPCKVRITAYGYEAYYTNTLFIPARIMIEQIFR
;
A
#
# COMPACT_ATOMS: atom_id res chain seq x y z
N MET A 1 -19.40 50.93 -7.85
CA MET A 1 -19.88 49.57 -7.52
C MET A 1 -19.30 48.57 -8.54
N ASN A 2 -18.01 48.23 -8.46
CA ASN A 2 -17.40 47.29 -9.42
C ASN A 2 -16.07 46.63 -8.98
N SER A 3 -15.34 47.20 -8.02
CA SER A 3 -14.04 46.63 -7.59
C SER A 3 -14.18 45.42 -6.65
N PHE A 4 -15.12 45.48 -5.69
CA PHE A 4 -15.35 44.38 -4.73
C PHE A 4 -15.83 43.07 -5.38
N ARG A 5 -16.60 43.14 -6.46
CA ARG A 5 -17.06 41.95 -7.20
C ARG A 5 -15.91 41.26 -7.93
N ALA A 6 -14.98 42.03 -8.52
CA ALA A 6 -13.81 41.48 -9.21
C ALA A 6 -12.86 40.74 -8.25
N VAL A 7 -12.67 41.26 -7.03
CA VAL A 7 -11.87 40.61 -5.99
C VAL A 7 -12.48 39.28 -5.54
N ILE A 8 -13.82 39.20 -5.44
CA ILE A 8 -14.52 37.96 -5.08
C ILE A 8 -14.38 36.91 -6.20
N TYR A 9 -14.47 37.30 -7.48
CA TYR A 9 -14.26 36.36 -8.60
C TYR A 9 -12.81 35.87 -8.69
N LEU A 10 -11.82 36.72 -8.37
CA LEU A 10 -10.40 36.32 -8.36
C LEU A 10 -10.08 35.39 -7.18
N GLY A 11 -10.74 35.57 -6.03
CA GLY A 11 -10.58 34.72 -4.85
C GLY A 11 -11.15 33.31 -5.00
N VAL A 12 -12.27 33.15 -5.75
CA VAL A 12 -12.91 31.84 -5.97
C VAL A 12 -12.08 30.93 -6.90
N LEU A 13 -11.25 31.50 -7.78
CA LEU A 13 -10.41 30.74 -8.72
C LEU A 13 -9.13 30.15 -8.10
N LEU A 14 -8.76 30.53 -6.88
CA LEU A 14 -7.48 30.15 -6.25
C LEU A 14 -7.58 28.92 -5.32
N CYS A 15 -8.75 28.28 -5.21
CA CYS A 15 -8.97 27.18 -4.26
C CYS A 15 -9.11 25.79 -4.89
N THR A 16 -8.87 25.62 -6.20
CA THR A 16 -8.75 24.28 -6.79
C THR A 16 -7.33 23.79 -6.59
N GLY A 17 -7.03 23.28 -5.39
CA GLY A 17 -5.80 22.52 -5.14
C GLY A 17 -5.84 21.22 -5.93
N CYS A 18 -5.47 21.24 -7.21
CA CYS A 18 -5.34 20.04 -8.01
C CYS A 18 -4.12 19.25 -7.51
N VAL A 19 -4.37 18.05 -6.99
CA VAL A 19 -3.33 17.03 -6.83
C VAL A 19 -2.88 16.57 -8.21
N LYS A 20 -1.58 16.34 -8.37
CA LYS A 20 -1.00 15.85 -9.63
C LYS A 20 -1.04 14.34 -9.68
N THR A 21 -1.31 13.78 -10.84
CA THR A 21 -1.07 12.35 -11.08
C THR A 21 0.40 12.15 -11.46
N ALA A 22 1.10 11.25 -10.77
CA ALA A 22 2.49 10.93 -11.09
C ALA A 22 2.60 10.11 -12.38
N SER A 23 3.64 10.34 -13.16
CA SER A 23 4.02 9.63 -14.38
C SER A 23 4.93 8.42 -14.10
N ILE A 24 4.80 7.83 -12.91
CA ILE A 24 5.50 6.60 -12.54
C ILE A 24 4.84 5.43 -13.30
N PRO A 25 5.61 4.59 -14.01
CA PRO A 25 5.04 3.45 -14.73
C PRO A 25 4.35 2.46 -13.77
N PRO A 26 3.35 1.70 -14.24
CA PRO A 26 2.79 0.61 -13.44
C PRO A 26 3.89 -0.38 -13.05
N ALA A 27 4.04 -0.60 -11.75
CA ALA A 27 5.02 -1.55 -11.23
C ALA A 27 4.39 -2.93 -11.05
N ASP A 28 5.02 -3.94 -11.64
CA ASP A 28 4.65 -5.33 -11.43
C ASP A 28 5.43 -5.89 -10.25
N LEU A 29 4.72 -6.62 -9.39
CA LEU A 29 5.26 -7.22 -8.19
C LEU A 29 5.26 -8.74 -8.33
N THR A 30 6.34 -9.38 -7.88
CA THR A 30 6.45 -10.84 -7.86
C THR A 30 6.88 -11.29 -6.46
N LEU A 31 6.07 -12.13 -5.82
CA LEU A 31 6.40 -12.72 -4.53
C LEU A 31 7.62 -13.64 -4.66
N SER A 32 8.62 -13.43 -3.80
CA SER A 32 9.79 -14.29 -3.68
C SER A 32 9.60 -15.31 -2.56
N SER A 33 9.20 -14.84 -1.37
CA SER A 33 8.93 -15.70 -0.22
C SER A 33 8.02 -15.00 0.79
N PHE A 34 7.44 -15.79 1.68
CA PHE A 34 6.67 -15.32 2.82
C PHE A 34 7.03 -16.21 4.02
N GLU A 35 7.43 -15.60 5.13
CA GLU A 35 8.00 -16.30 6.27
C GLU A 35 7.67 -15.61 7.59
N LEU A 36 7.81 -16.32 8.70
CA LEU A 36 7.82 -15.71 10.02
C LEU A 36 9.20 -15.08 10.27
N GLY A 37 9.25 -13.76 10.29
CA GLY A 37 10.46 -12.98 10.51
C GLY A 37 10.92 -12.94 11.97
N PRO A 38 12.12 -12.39 12.24
CA PRO A 38 12.77 -12.43 13.55
C PRO A 38 12.02 -11.66 14.65
N ALA A 39 11.12 -10.73 14.29
CA ALA A 39 10.28 -9.99 15.24
C ALA A 39 8.95 -10.69 15.56
N ASN A 40 8.80 -11.97 15.18
CA ASN A 40 7.52 -12.70 15.18
C ASN A 40 6.42 -12.02 14.32
N LEU A 41 6.84 -11.24 13.33
CA LEU A 41 5.97 -10.66 12.31
C LEU A 41 6.13 -11.44 11.02
N PHE A 42 5.05 -11.54 10.24
CA PHE A 42 5.13 -12.18 8.94
C PHE A 42 5.78 -11.23 7.93
N THR A 43 6.84 -11.68 7.30
CA THR A 43 7.61 -10.90 6.34
C THR A 43 7.29 -11.38 4.93
N ALA A 44 6.79 -10.47 4.09
CA ALA A 44 6.66 -10.69 2.66
C ALA A 44 7.91 -10.18 1.95
N HIS A 45 8.57 -11.05 1.19
CA HIS A 45 9.69 -10.67 0.31
C HIS A 45 9.23 -10.72 -1.14
N PHE A 46 9.47 -9.65 -1.89
CA PHE A 46 9.00 -9.52 -3.26
C PHE A 46 9.94 -8.68 -4.12
N ASN A 47 9.83 -8.87 -5.44
CA ASN A 47 10.54 -8.07 -6.42
C ASN A 47 9.58 -7.05 -7.06
N SER A 48 10.13 -5.96 -7.59
CA SER A 48 9.40 -4.96 -8.37
C SER A 48 10.18 -4.58 -9.64
N THR A 49 9.44 -4.22 -10.70
CA THR A 49 10.01 -3.62 -11.92
C THR A 49 10.41 -2.16 -11.75
N VAL A 50 9.97 -1.51 -10.67
CA VAL A 50 10.27 -0.11 -10.31
C VAL A 50 10.98 -0.05 -8.95
N ASP A 51 11.93 0.87 -8.77
CA ASP A 51 12.52 1.16 -7.46
C ASP A 51 11.50 1.86 -6.56
N LEU A 52 10.76 1.09 -5.77
CA LEU A 52 9.67 1.62 -4.95
C LEU A 52 10.15 2.63 -3.88
N GLN A 53 11.43 2.59 -3.49
CA GLN A 53 11.98 3.54 -2.51
C GLN A 53 12.25 4.92 -3.11
N ASN A 54 12.48 4.99 -4.42
CA ASN A 54 12.90 6.21 -5.11
C ASN A 54 11.96 6.60 -6.26
N ALA A 55 10.83 5.92 -6.46
CA ALA A 55 9.92 6.14 -7.59
C ALA A 55 9.54 7.62 -7.81
N PHE A 56 9.16 8.37 -6.78
CA PHE A 56 8.87 9.80 -6.98
C PHE A 56 10.12 10.65 -7.21
N ASN A 57 11.26 10.24 -6.69
CA ASN A 57 12.51 10.94 -6.95
C ASN A 57 12.93 10.76 -8.41
N ASP A 58 12.93 9.51 -8.88
CA ASP A 58 13.37 9.10 -10.21
C ASP A 58 12.47 9.66 -11.33
N TYR A 59 11.15 9.66 -11.13
CA TYR A 59 10.18 10.02 -12.17
C TYR A 59 9.64 11.45 -12.03
N GLU A 60 9.58 12.00 -10.82
CA GLU A 60 8.94 13.30 -10.54
C GLU A 60 9.88 14.34 -9.91
N SER A 61 11.15 14.00 -9.66
CA SER A 61 12.09 14.84 -8.89
C SER A 61 11.51 15.32 -7.55
N SER A 62 10.69 14.47 -6.92
CA SER A 62 9.93 14.80 -5.71
C SER A 62 10.27 13.84 -4.57
N ASN A 63 10.18 14.34 -3.34
CA ASN A 63 10.30 13.49 -2.16
C ASN A 63 9.03 12.64 -2.00
N GLN A 64 9.21 11.36 -1.66
CA GLN A 64 8.13 10.46 -1.25
C GLN A 64 8.16 10.16 0.24
N LEU A 65 7.01 9.79 0.76
CA LEU A 65 6.90 9.09 2.04
C LEU A 65 7.26 7.61 1.86
N SER A 66 7.46 6.93 2.98
CA SER A 66 7.83 5.52 2.97
C SER A 66 6.74 4.67 2.30
N PRO A 67 7.07 3.81 1.32
CA PRO A 67 6.09 2.94 0.71
C PRO A 67 5.50 1.97 1.73
N THR A 68 4.24 1.63 1.55
CA THR A 68 3.50 0.70 2.41
C THR A 68 2.92 -0.42 1.57
N LEU A 69 3.22 -1.68 1.89
CA LEU A 69 2.51 -2.82 1.32
C LEU A 69 1.19 -2.97 2.06
N ILE A 70 0.09 -3.06 1.32
CA ILE A 70 -1.26 -3.25 1.87
C ILE A 70 -1.84 -4.50 1.21
N CYS A 71 -2.32 -5.44 2.01
CA CYS A 71 -2.94 -6.69 1.59
C CYS A 71 -4.36 -6.77 2.12
N SER A 72 -5.33 -7.07 1.27
CA SER A 72 -6.73 -7.20 1.68
C SER A 72 -7.07 -8.60 2.15
N LEU A 73 -7.58 -8.72 3.38
CA LEU A 73 -7.91 -10.01 4.00
C LEU A 73 -9.41 -10.34 3.92
N ASN A 74 -10.21 -9.48 3.28
CA ASN A 74 -11.66 -9.64 3.11
C ASN A 74 -12.10 -9.57 1.64
N ARG A 75 -11.18 -9.85 0.69
CA ARG A 75 -11.39 -9.80 -0.77
C ARG A 75 -11.73 -8.43 -1.34
N ASP A 76 -11.55 -7.38 -0.56
CA ASP A 76 -11.68 -6.01 -1.02
C ASP A 76 -10.57 -5.68 -2.02
N MET A 77 -10.96 -5.28 -3.23
CA MET A 77 -10.06 -5.01 -4.35
C MET A 77 -9.89 -3.50 -4.61
N GLU A 78 -10.59 -2.66 -3.86
CA GLU A 78 -10.59 -1.21 -4.09
C GLU A 78 -9.43 -0.56 -3.32
N PHE A 79 -8.25 -0.52 -3.93
CA PHE A 79 -7.10 0.17 -3.34
C PHE A 79 -7.07 1.63 -3.82
N SER A 80 -7.56 2.54 -2.97
CA SER A 80 -7.54 3.99 -3.24
C SER A 80 -7.30 4.79 -1.95
N SER A 81 -7.13 6.11 -2.06
CA SER A 81 -7.03 6.98 -0.89
C SER A 81 -8.39 7.27 -0.24
N GLU A 82 -9.47 7.16 -1.02
CA GLU A 82 -10.84 7.43 -0.58
C GLU A 82 -11.52 6.19 0.02
N HIS A 83 -10.94 5.00 -0.20
CA HIS A 83 -11.45 3.73 0.28
C HIS A 83 -10.48 3.06 1.24
N SER A 84 -10.90 2.88 2.49
CA SER A 84 -10.12 2.18 3.51
C SER A 84 -10.54 0.71 3.61
N ILE A 85 -9.60 -0.18 3.35
CA ILE A 85 -9.80 -1.63 3.55
C ILE A 85 -9.87 -1.91 5.05
N ALA A 86 -11.05 -2.33 5.52
CA ALA A 86 -11.31 -2.54 6.94
C ALA A 86 -10.50 -3.70 7.54
N VAL A 87 -10.30 -4.79 6.78
CA VAL A 87 -9.57 -5.98 7.24
C VAL A 87 -8.37 -6.22 6.33
N LYS A 88 -7.19 -5.87 6.82
CA LYS A 88 -5.97 -5.80 6.00
C LYS A 88 -4.75 -6.29 6.76
N ALA A 89 -3.71 -6.65 6.04
CA ALA A 89 -2.36 -6.69 6.56
C ALA A 89 -1.57 -5.56 5.89
N GLU A 90 -0.83 -4.76 6.65
CA GLU A 90 0.04 -3.74 6.06
C GLU A 90 1.37 -3.62 6.78
N GLY A 91 2.36 -3.10 6.05
CA GLY A 91 3.71 -2.96 6.54
C GLY A 91 4.52 -1.97 5.72
N ARG A 92 5.51 -1.37 6.36
CA ARG A 92 6.48 -0.52 5.65
C ARG A 92 7.32 -1.38 4.73
N VAL A 93 7.48 -0.94 3.49
CA VAL A 93 8.39 -1.57 2.53
C VAL A 93 9.81 -1.08 2.78
N ASN A 94 10.75 -2.01 2.84
CA ASN A 94 12.17 -1.75 2.96
C ASN A 94 12.90 -2.36 1.76
N ALA A 95 13.89 -1.65 1.22
CA ALA A 95 14.74 -2.21 0.18
C ALA A 95 15.71 -3.24 0.79
N SER A 96 15.72 -4.44 0.23
CA SER A 96 16.74 -5.46 0.51
C SER A 96 17.85 -5.43 -0.53
N SER A 97 17.53 -5.02 -1.77
CA SER A 97 18.51 -4.76 -2.83
C SER A 97 17.91 -3.82 -3.87
N GLN A 98 18.66 -2.80 -4.28
CA GLN A 98 18.24 -1.86 -5.32
C GLN A 98 18.94 -2.10 -6.67
N ALA A 99 19.47 -3.30 -6.88
CA ALA A 99 20.14 -3.66 -8.12
C ALA A 99 19.14 -3.94 -9.25
N ARG A 100 19.41 -3.38 -10.44
CA ARG A 100 18.67 -3.72 -11.66
C ARG A 100 18.97 -5.15 -12.14
N PRO A 101 18.04 -5.81 -12.85
CA PRO A 101 16.74 -5.31 -13.30
C PRO A 101 15.59 -5.47 -12.29
N ASN A 102 15.77 -6.25 -11.22
CA ASN A 102 14.71 -6.62 -10.29
C ASN A 102 15.03 -6.09 -8.90
N TYR A 103 14.40 -4.99 -8.53
CA TYR A 103 14.50 -4.38 -7.21
C TYR A 103 13.85 -5.31 -6.19
N LYS A 104 14.54 -5.58 -5.08
CA LYS A 104 14.09 -6.51 -4.03
C LYS A 104 13.68 -5.77 -2.79
N PHE A 105 12.53 -6.15 -2.24
CA PHE A 105 11.94 -5.52 -1.07
C PHE A 105 11.45 -6.56 -0.07
N SER A 106 11.36 -6.12 1.18
CA SER A 106 10.69 -6.83 2.26
C SER A 106 9.68 -5.91 2.95
N SER A 107 8.64 -6.51 3.53
CA SER A 107 7.67 -5.81 4.37
C SER A 107 7.23 -6.72 5.50
N ASP A 108 7.44 -6.27 6.74
CA ASP A 108 6.92 -6.91 7.93
C ASP A 108 5.47 -6.49 8.10
N LEU A 109 4.56 -7.45 8.10
CA LEU A 109 3.12 -7.23 8.07
C LEU A 109 2.52 -7.30 9.46
N ILE A 110 1.69 -6.29 9.76
CA ILE A 110 0.80 -6.25 10.90
C ILE A 110 -0.62 -6.40 10.38
N PHE A 111 -1.43 -7.21 11.05
CA PHE A 111 -2.81 -7.48 10.67
C PHE A 111 -3.72 -6.53 11.45
N TYR A 112 -4.65 -5.93 10.73
CA TYR A 112 -5.55 -4.91 11.25
C TYR A 112 -6.99 -5.27 10.96
N TYR A 113 -7.84 -4.99 11.94
CA TYR A 113 -9.28 -4.98 11.78
C TYR A 113 -9.81 -3.63 12.26
N THR A 114 -10.44 -2.90 11.34
CA THR A 114 -11.12 -1.65 11.62
C THR A 114 -12.61 -1.93 11.77
N ASN A 115 -13.15 -1.65 12.95
CA ASN A 115 -14.58 -1.72 13.19
C ASN A 115 -15.32 -0.63 12.39
N ALA A 116 -16.63 -0.78 12.21
CA ALA A 116 -17.46 0.21 11.54
C ALA A 116 -17.47 1.59 12.24
N ASP A 117 -17.12 1.64 13.53
CA ASP A 117 -16.98 2.88 14.30
C ASP A 117 -15.60 3.55 14.15
N GLY A 118 -14.73 3.00 13.29
CA GLY A 118 -13.38 3.51 13.03
C GLY A 118 -12.32 3.08 14.05
N THR A 119 -12.69 2.31 15.08
CA THR A 119 -11.70 1.78 16.02
C THR A 119 -10.88 0.66 15.38
N GLN A 120 -9.57 0.74 15.50
CA GLN A 120 -8.65 -0.28 14.99
C GLN A 120 -8.27 -1.24 16.12
N ARG A 121 -8.33 -2.55 15.82
CA ARG A 121 -7.69 -3.58 16.63
C ARG A 121 -6.53 -4.16 15.85
N ASP A 122 -5.36 -4.14 16.47
CA ASP A 122 -4.19 -4.86 15.98
C ASP A 122 -4.45 -6.35 16.25
N LEU A 123 -4.65 -7.12 15.18
CA LEU A 123 -4.91 -8.55 15.28
C LEU A 123 -3.57 -9.28 15.27
N ASN A 124 -3.02 -9.56 16.45
CA ASN A 124 -2.17 -10.74 16.62
C ASN A 124 -3.01 -12.00 16.97
N ASP A 125 -4.32 -11.90 16.80
CA ASP A 125 -5.27 -13.00 16.97
C ASP A 125 -5.33 -13.83 15.68
N TYR A 126 -4.43 -14.82 15.61
CA TYR A 126 -4.31 -15.70 14.45
C TYR A 126 -5.55 -16.58 14.23
N ASP A 127 -6.33 -16.87 15.29
CA ASP A 127 -7.57 -17.62 15.16
C ASP A 127 -8.65 -16.81 14.44
N ALA A 128 -8.68 -15.49 14.65
CA ALA A 128 -9.55 -14.57 13.90
C ALA A 128 -9.12 -14.40 12.43
N ILE A 129 -7.82 -14.44 12.14
CA ILE A 129 -7.28 -14.27 10.78
C ILE A 129 -7.43 -15.54 9.93
N LYS A 130 -7.35 -16.73 10.55
CA LYS A 130 -7.44 -18.03 9.86
C LYS A 130 -8.64 -18.14 8.90
N PRO A 131 -9.89 -17.92 9.33
CA PRO A 131 -11.05 -18.07 8.45
C PRO A 131 -11.01 -17.06 7.29
N LEU A 132 -10.46 -15.87 7.52
CA LEU A 132 -10.33 -14.83 6.50
C LEU A 132 -9.38 -15.26 5.38
N LEU A 133 -8.21 -15.80 5.74
CA LEU A 133 -7.26 -16.34 4.78
C LEU A 133 -7.81 -17.59 4.07
N ALA A 134 -8.39 -18.53 4.83
CA ALA A 134 -8.93 -19.78 4.28
C ALA A 134 -10.12 -19.56 3.33
N SER A 135 -10.80 -18.41 3.44
CA SER A 135 -11.88 -18.06 2.53
C SER A 135 -11.39 -17.70 1.11
N GLN A 136 -10.09 -17.50 0.88
CA GLN A 136 -9.58 -16.96 -0.38
C GLN A 136 -8.48 -17.86 -0.94
N ALA A 137 -8.40 -17.99 -2.27
CA ALA A 137 -7.29 -18.69 -2.91
C ALA A 137 -6.01 -17.84 -2.90
N SER A 138 -6.17 -16.53 -3.08
CA SER A 138 -5.09 -15.54 -3.07
C SER A 138 -5.53 -14.26 -2.37
N ILE A 139 -4.55 -13.58 -1.79
CA ILE A 139 -4.66 -12.33 -1.06
C ILE A 139 -4.12 -11.22 -1.96
N PRO A 140 -4.95 -10.27 -2.41
CA PRO A 140 -4.51 -9.18 -3.25
C PRO A 140 -3.76 -8.15 -2.40
N CYS A 141 -2.59 -7.73 -2.88
CA CYS A 141 -1.76 -6.73 -2.24
C CYS A 141 -1.28 -5.69 -3.24
N LYS A 142 -1.12 -4.45 -2.78
CA LYS A 142 -0.50 -3.36 -3.54
C LYS A 142 0.45 -2.57 -2.66
N VAL A 143 1.51 -2.04 -3.25
CA VAL A 143 2.32 -1.04 -2.58
C VAL A 143 1.74 0.33 -2.88
N ARG A 144 1.48 1.10 -1.82
CA ARG A 144 1.08 2.50 -1.85
C ARG A 144 2.30 3.39 -1.61
N ILE A 145 2.49 4.39 -2.45
CA ILE A 145 3.49 5.45 -2.27
C ILE A 145 2.76 6.79 -2.30
N THR A 146 3.08 7.66 -1.35
CA THR A 146 2.50 9.00 -1.27
C THR A 146 3.61 10.04 -1.37
N ALA A 147 3.31 11.17 -2.01
CA ALA A 147 4.18 12.32 -2.11
C ALA A 147 3.34 13.59 -2.03
N TYR A 148 3.88 14.65 -1.42
CA TYR A 148 3.15 15.90 -1.28
C TYR A 148 2.80 16.51 -2.64
N GLY A 149 1.53 16.89 -2.81
CA GLY A 149 1.03 17.48 -4.05
C GLY A 149 0.72 16.46 -5.16
N TYR A 150 0.81 15.16 -4.88
CA TYR A 150 0.45 14.09 -5.80
C TYR A 150 -0.66 13.20 -5.26
N GLU A 151 -1.43 12.61 -6.17
CA GLU A 151 -2.27 11.45 -5.88
C GLU A 151 -1.39 10.28 -5.40
N ALA A 152 -1.95 9.44 -4.53
CA ALA A 152 -1.24 8.25 -4.08
C ALA A 152 -1.02 7.30 -5.26
N TYR A 153 0.23 6.89 -5.46
CA TYR A 153 0.58 5.87 -6.43
C TYR A 153 0.33 4.48 -5.85
N TYR A 154 -0.25 3.59 -6.65
CA TYR A 154 -0.46 2.19 -6.33
C TYR A 154 0.13 1.31 -7.43
N THR A 155 0.82 0.25 -7.04
CA THR A 155 1.35 -0.75 -7.98
C THR A 155 0.24 -1.58 -8.64
N ASN A 156 0.61 -2.43 -9.60
CA ASN A 156 -0.24 -3.55 -9.99
C ASN A 156 -0.44 -4.50 -8.81
N THR A 157 -1.52 -5.28 -8.87
CA THR A 157 -1.89 -6.20 -7.80
C THR A 157 -0.95 -7.40 -7.75
N LEU A 158 -0.28 -7.57 -6.61
CA LEU A 158 0.36 -8.83 -6.24
C LEU A 158 -0.68 -9.77 -5.65
N PHE A 159 -0.79 -10.99 -6.17
CA PHE A 159 -1.63 -12.02 -5.58
C PHE A 159 -0.78 -13.01 -4.78
N ILE A 160 -0.79 -12.86 -3.45
CA ILE A 160 -0.10 -13.80 -2.55
C ILE A 160 -0.99 -15.02 -2.34
N PRO A 161 -0.54 -16.25 -2.62
CA PRO A 161 -1.36 -17.44 -2.35
C PRO A 161 -1.68 -17.57 -0.85
N ALA A 162 -2.96 -17.66 -0.49
CA ALA A 162 -3.39 -17.69 0.91
C ALA A 162 -2.81 -18.91 1.65
N ARG A 163 -2.64 -20.05 0.95
CA ARG A 163 -2.02 -21.26 1.50
C ARG A 163 -0.64 -21.00 2.09
N ILE A 164 0.18 -20.15 1.46
CA ILE A 164 1.54 -19.87 1.93
C ILE A 164 1.47 -19.08 3.24
N MET A 165 0.54 -18.13 3.36
CA MET A 165 0.33 -17.39 4.60
C MET A 165 -0.16 -18.31 5.73
N ILE A 166 -1.15 -19.18 5.44
CA ILE A 166 -1.69 -20.15 6.40
C ILE A 166 -0.60 -21.12 6.88
N GLU A 167 0.20 -21.67 5.97
CA GLU A 167 1.29 -22.59 6.30
C GLU A 167 2.33 -21.98 7.25
N GLN A 168 2.59 -20.67 7.15
CA GLN A 168 3.52 -19.98 8.06
C GLN A 168 2.86 -19.59 9.38
N ILE A 169 1.58 -19.17 9.36
CA ILE A 169 0.87 -18.71 10.56
C ILE A 169 0.57 -19.86 11.54
N PHE A 170 0.26 -21.05 11.03
CA PHE A 170 -0.13 -22.20 11.84
C PHE A 170 0.93 -23.31 11.86
N ARG A 171 2.20 -22.94 11.67
CA ARG A 171 3.32 -23.88 11.74
C ARG A 171 3.62 -24.32 13.18
#